data_AF-A0A7Y1SX09-F1
#
_entry.id   AF-A0A7Y1SX09-F1
#
_cell.length_a   1.000
_cell.length_b   1.000
_cell.length_c   1.000
_cell.angle_alpha   90.00
_cell.angle_beta   90.00
_cell.angle_gamma   90.00
#
_symmetry.space_group_name_H-M   'P 1'
#
loop_
_entity.id
_entity.type
_entity.pdbx_description
1 polymer ?
#
loop_
_entity_poly.entity_id
_entity_poly.type
_entity_poly.pdbx_seq_one_letter_code
_entity_poly.pdbx_strand_id
1 'polypeptide(L)'
;MTFESSAEIGVVVGKFYPPHLGHVHLLETALAQVERLYVLVGDRLDPTIPASTRAEWLADAVPAATIIVTPDYLPEANQPLADRALELLPERPTIAFTSEQWGQGWAEAMGARHVMVDLDRTRFPISSSEIRSNLREHYTWLVPAARAALAKRVVLAGAESTGKSTLAVDLANHYQTVWVPEYGRWYSDGRAGLKDRTWTADEFVRIAITHHQGEADLARRSANGLVILDTDALVTKVWHRRYLDSPNPILEELVDEFLPDLYFVCAPDFEWVHDGTRESPNYRDSMHIDTLQLIAATGVPFIELTGDQSKRLKEAIAVIDETVHSEPLI
;
A
#
# COMPACT_ATOMS: atom_id res chain seq x y z
N MET A 1 -28.17 38.90 -24.81
CA MET A 1 -26.85 38.65 -24.22
C MET A 1 -27.02 37.48 -23.26
N THR A 2 -26.73 36.28 -23.74
CA THR A 2 -26.53 35.10 -22.90
C THR A 2 -25.24 35.31 -22.14
N PHE A 3 -25.31 35.44 -20.81
CA PHE A 3 -24.14 35.31 -19.97
C PHE A 3 -23.72 33.84 -20.07
N GLU A 4 -22.77 33.53 -20.96
CA GLU A 4 -21.99 32.31 -20.79
C GLU A 4 -21.22 32.49 -19.49
N SER A 5 -21.71 31.83 -18.43
CA SER A 5 -20.90 31.60 -17.23
C SER A 5 -19.67 30.84 -17.71
N SER A 6 -18.53 31.52 -17.81
CA SER A 6 -17.26 30.84 -18.11
C SER A 6 -17.02 29.81 -17.01
N ALA A 7 -16.85 28.54 -17.38
CA ALA A 7 -16.61 27.47 -16.42
C ALA A 7 -15.46 27.84 -15.46
N GLU A 8 -15.66 27.66 -14.16
CA GLU A 8 -14.60 27.89 -13.19
C GLU A 8 -13.60 26.73 -13.27
N ILE A 9 -12.41 27.01 -13.78
CA ILE A 9 -11.29 26.07 -13.91
C ILE A 9 -10.27 26.36 -12.83
N GLY A 10 -9.97 25.35 -12.01
CA GLY A 10 -9.00 25.41 -10.93
C GLY A 10 -7.67 24.76 -11.28
N VAL A 11 -6.58 25.29 -10.74
CA VAL A 11 -5.27 24.64 -10.74
C VAL A 11 -4.66 24.56 -9.33
N VAL A 12 -4.03 23.43 -9.03
CA VAL A 12 -3.12 23.24 -7.89
C VAL A 12 -1.80 22.70 -8.44
N VAL A 13 -0.68 23.12 -7.84
CA VAL A 13 0.64 22.59 -8.17
C VAL A 13 1.36 22.16 -6.91
N GLY A 14 2.10 21.05 -6.99
CA GLY A 14 2.87 20.59 -5.86
C GLY A 14 3.85 19.49 -6.23
N LYS A 15 4.84 19.31 -5.36
CA LYS A 15 5.64 18.09 -5.40
C LYS A 15 4.79 16.93 -4.90
N PHE A 16 4.09 17.06 -3.77
CA PHE A 16 3.35 15.97 -3.11
C PHE A 16 4.25 14.79 -2.71
N TYR A 17 5.33 15.04 -1.96
CA TYR A 17 6.33 14.02 -1.65
C TYR A 17 6.41 13.66 -0.16
N PRO A 18 5.71 12.65 0.34
CA PRO A 18 4.57 11.96 -0.28
C PRO A 18 3.26 12.79 -0.13
N PRO A 19 2.19 12.43 -0.87
CA PRO A 19 0.87 13.02 -0.67
C PRO A 19 0.30 12.66 0.71
N HIS A 20 -0.46 13.58 1.31
CA HIS A 20 -0.96 13.48 2.67
C HIS A 20 -2.34 14.15 2.82
N LEU A 21 -3.01 13.95 3.96
CA LEU A 21 -4.37 14.44 4.19
C LEU A 21 -4.51 15.97 4.10
N GLY A 22 -3.47 16.73 4.45
CA GLY A 22 -3.44 18.18 4.19
C GLY A 22 -3.55 18.54 2.70
N HIS A 23 -2.92 17.76 1.80
CA HIS A 23 -3.12 17.93 0.36
C HIS A 23 -4.53 17.57 -0.07
N VAL A 24 -5.11 16.49 0.47
CA VAL A 24 -6.51 16.13 0.21
C VAL A 24 -7.43 17.29 0.61
N HIS A 25 -7.21 17.91 1.76
CA HIS A 25 -7.98 19.09 2.18
C HIS A 25 -7.88 20.25 1.19
N LEU A 26 -6.68 20.57 0.70
CA LEU A 26 -6.48 21.59 -0.34
C LEU A 26 -7.27 21.24 -1.62
N LEU A 27 -7.16 20.01 -2.10
CA LEU A 27 -7.79 19.56 -3.34
C LEU A 27 -9.32 19.50 -3.24
N GLU A 28 -9.87 19.00 -2.13
CA GLU A 28 -11.33 18.97 -1.88
C GLU A 28 -11.90 20.38 -1.75
N THR A 29 -11.16 21.30 -1.10
CA THR A 29 -11.56 22.71 -0.99
C THR A 29 -11.60 23.38 -2.37
N ALA A 30 -10.64 23.04 -3.23
CA ALA A 30 -10.61 23.52 -4.61
C ALA A 30 -11.78 22.96 -5.42
N LEU A 31 -12.00 21.63 -5.37
CA LEU A 31 -13.12 20.94 -6.06
C LEU A 31 -14.50 21.50 -5.69
N ALA A 32 -14.69 21.93 -4.44
CA ALA A 32 -15.95 22.53 -4.01
C ALA A 32 -16.25 23.90 -4.67
N GLN A 33 -15.27 24.48 -5.37
CA GLN A 33 -15.34 25.84 -5.94
C GLN A 33 -15.14 25.86 -7.45
N VAL A 34 -14.97 24.71 -8.11
CA VAL A 34 -14.69 24.65 -9.56
C VAL A 34 -15.47 23.56 -10.26
N GLU A 35 -15.71 23.74 -11.55
CA GLU A 35 -16.27 22.70 -12.39
C GLU A 35 -15.22 21.64 -12.76
N ARG A 36 -13.96 22.05 -12.89
CA ARG A 36 -12.81 21.17 -13.18
C ARG A 36 -11.59 21.62 -12.41
N LEU A 37 -10.90 20.66 -11.79
CA LEU A 37 -9.63 20.88 -11.10
C LEU A 37 -8.52 20.11 -11.80
N TYR A 38 -7.46 20.81 -12.18
CA TYR A 38 -6.21 20.22 -12.64
C TYR A 38 -5.15 20.28 -11.55
N VAL A 39 -4.44 19.19 -11.33
CA VAL A 39 -3.39 19.08 -10.30
C VAL A 39 -2.08 18.72 -10.98
N LEU A 40 -1.13 19.66 -10.99
CA LEU A 40 0.21 19.45 -11.54
C LEU A 40 1.11 18.82 -10.48
N VAL A 41 1.60 17.62 -10.75
CA VAL A 41 2.49 16.85 -9.88
C VAL A 41 3.89 16.86 -10.46
N GLY A 42 4.81 17.50 -9.74
CA GLY A 42 6.21 17.60 -10.16
C GLY A 42 7.17 16.74 -9.36
N ASP A 43 8.27 16.38 -10.00
CA ASP A 43 9.39 15.69 -9.36
C ASP A 43 10.40 16.64 -8.72
N ARG A 44 11.29 16.03 -7.94
CA ARG A 44 12.56 16.60 -7.45
C ARG A 44 13.71 15.81 -8.06
N LEU A 45 14.93 16.35 -8.01
CA LEU A 45 16.13 15.62 -8.42
C LEU A 45 16.21 14.27 -7.68
N ASP A 46 16.29 13.19 -8.46
CA ASP A 46 16.45 11.79 -8.01
C ASP A 46 15.45 11.33 -6.92
N PRO A 47 14.16 11.17 -7.26
CA PRO A 47 13.13 10.83 -6.29
C PRO A 47 13.13 9.33 -5.94
N THR A 48 13.20 8.99 -4.65
CA THR A 48 12.86 7.66 -4.12
C THR A 48 11.40 7.24 -4.37
N ILE A 49 10.49 8.20 -4.59
CA ILE A 49 9.09 7.95 -5.00
C ILE A 49 8.78 8.84 -6.23
N PRO A 50 8.72 8.26 -7.45
CA PRO A 50 8.48 9.02 -8.68
C PRO A 50 7.17 9.82 -8.68
N ALA A 51 7.10 10.91 -9.47
CA ALA A 51 5.87 11.70 -9.61
C ALA A 51 4.69 10.88 -10.14
N SER A 52 4.92 9.90 -11.02
CA SER A 52 3.88 9.00 -11.52
C SER A 52 3.21 8.21 -10.40
N THR A 53 3.99 7.58 -9.52
CA THR A 53 3.48 6.86 -8.35
C THR A 53 2.70 7.78 -7.40
N ARG A 54 3.19 9.01 -7.19
CA ARG A 54 2.52 9.98 -6.31
C ARG A 54 1.23 10.52 -6.94
N ALA A 55 1.19 10.64 -8.26
CA ALA A 55 -0.01 10.98 -9.01
C ALA A 55 -1.07 9.87 -8.92
N GLU A 56 -0.69 8.59 -9.00
CA GLU A 56 -1.59 7.45 -8.79
C GLU A 56 -2.20 7.49 -7.38
N TRP A 57 -1.38 7.72 -6.34
CA TRP A 57 -1.87 7.84 -4.97
C TRP A 57 -2.80 9.04 -4.74
N LEU A 58 -2.56 10.15 -5.45
CA LEU A 58 -3.45 11.31 -5.42
C LEU A 58 -4.76 11.08 -6.18
N ALA A 59 -4.70 10.45 -7.35
CA ALA A 59 -5.88 10.10 -8.13
C ALA A 59 -6.78 9.12 -7.36
N ASP A 60 -6.19 8.19 -6.62
CA ASP A 60 -6.91 7.32 -5.69
C ASP A 60 -7.60 8.10 -4.56
N ALA A 61 -6.91 9.07 -3.97
CA ALA A 61 -7.44 9.85 -2.85
C ALA A 61 -8.49 10.88 -3.28
N VAL A 62 -8.36 11.45 -4.48
CA VAL A 62 -9.20 12.55 -4.99
C VAL A 62 -9.57 12.30 -6.46
N PRO A 63 -10.42 11.30 -6.75
CA PRO A 63 -10.70 10.83 -8.11
C PRO A 63 -11.43 11.84 -9.01
N ALA A 64 -12.01 12.89 -8.43
CA ALA A 64 -12.68 13.96 -9.18
C ALA A 64 -11.70 14.99 -9.77
N ALA A 65 -10.43 14.99 -9.35
CA ALA A 65 -9.40 15.88 -9.87
C ALA A 65 -8.64 15.23 -11.04
N THR A 66 -8.30 16.02 -12.05
CA THR A 66 -7.44 15.57 -13.16
C THR A 66 -5.99 15.78 -12.79
N ILE A 67 -5.26 14.69 -12.56
CA ILE A 67 -3.85 14.74 -12.17
C ILE A 67 -2.96 14.71 -13.43
N ILE A 68 -2.00 15.64 -13.51
CA ILE A 68 -1.06 15.76 -14.63
C ILE A 68 0.36 15.71 -14.07
N VAL A 69 1.14 14.71 -14.49
CA VAL A 69 2.56 14.59 -14.13
C VAL A 69 3.38 15.52 -15.03
N THR A 70 4.22 16.37 -14.45
CA THR A 70 5.12 17.21 -15.23
C THR A 70 6.29 16.37 -15.77
N PRO A 71 6.72 16.55 -17.03
CA PRO A 71 7.81 15.78 -17.61
C PRO A 71 9.20 16.23 -17.10
N ASP A 72 9.26 17.37 -16.42
CA ASP A 72 10.45 18.04 -15.92
C ASP A 72 10.22 18.63 -14.53
N TYR A 73 11.30 19.11 -13.90
CA TYR A 73 11.23 19.75 -12.58
C TYR A 73 10.42 21.04 -12.63
N LEU A 74 9.59 21.24 -11.60
CA LEU A 74 8.84 22.49 -11.45
C LEU A 74 9.81 23.65 -11.17
N PRO A 75 9.73 24.75 -11.95
CA PRO A 75 10.46 25.97 -11.63
C PRO A 75 10.05 26.52 -10.26
N GLU A 76 10.98 27.14 -9.54
CA GLU A 76 10.69 27.69 -8.19
C GLU A 76 10.12 29.11 -8.23
N ALA A 77 10.36 29.86 -9.30
CA ALA A 77 9.88 31.24 -9.44
C ALA A 77 8.46 31.28 -10.04
N ASN A 78 7.64 32.24 -9.58
CA ASN A 78 6.23 32.36 -9.96
C ASN A 78 5.99 32.45 -11.48
N GLN A 79 6.72 33.31 -12.20
CA GLN A 79 6.49 33.49 -13.64
C GLN A 79 6.87 32.23 -14.45
N PRO A 80 8.08 31.67 -14.32
CA PRO A 80 8.41 30.40 -14.99
C PRO A 80 7.48 29.24 -14.64
N LEU A 81 7.04 29.15 -13.37
CA LEU A 81 6.08 28.12 -12.94
C LEU A 81 4.70 28.33 -13.56
N ALA A 82 4.25 29.58 -13.69
CA ALA A 82 3.00 29.94 -14.37
C ALA A 82 3.06 29.62 -15.86
N ASP A 83 4.15 29.98 -16.54
CA ASP A 83 4.37 29.68 -17.96
C ASP A 83 4.32 28.16 -18.18
N ARG A 84 5.03 27.40 -17.34
CA ARG A 84 5.02 25.94 -17.39
C ARG A 84 3.64 25.34 -17.13
N ALA A 85 2.89 25.87 -16.17
CA ALA A 85 1.53 25.43 -15.92
C ALA A 85 0.63 25.66 -17.15
N LEU A 86 0.68 26.85 -17.75
CA LEU A 86 -0.12 27.19 -18.93
C LEU A 86 0.22 26.35 -20.17
N GLU A 87 1.45 25.85 -20.28
CA GLU A 87 1.85 24.91 -21.34
C GLU A 87 1.25 23.51 -21.15
N LEU A 88 1.13 23.05 -19.90
CA LEU A 88 0.70 21.69 -19.56
C LEU A 88 -0.81 21.57 -19.40
N LEU A 89 -1.48 22.64 -18.98
CA LEU A 89 -2.90 22.61 -18.71
C LEU A 89 -3.73 22.55 -20.00
N PRO A 90 -4.74 21.67 -20.10
CA PRO A 90 -5.61 21.60 -21.27
C PRO A 90 -6.43 22.88 -21.51
N GLU A 91 -6.70 23.63 -20.43
CA GLU A 91 -7.51 24.84 -20.43
C GLU A 91 -6.87 25.86 -19.47
N ARG A 92 -6.99 27.15 -19.78
CA ARG A 92 -6.46 28.20 -18.91
C ARG A 92 -7.21 28.22 -17.57
N PRO A 93 -6.51 28.20 -16.42
CA PRO A 93 -7.16 28.25 -15.13
C PRO A 93 -7.71 29.65 -14.85
N THR A 94 -8.88 29.70 -14.22
CA THR A 94 -9.48 30.93 -13.69
C THR A 94 -9.12 31.14 -12.22
N ILE A 95 -8.71 30.08 -11.53
CA ILE A 95 -8.37 30.07 -10.10
C ILE A 95 -7.13 29.23 -9.87
N ALA A 96 -6.20 29.73 -9.05
CA ALA A 96 -5.13 28.96 -8.47
C ALA A 96 -5.35 28.77 -6.97
N PHE A 97 -5.18 27.55 -6.47
CA PHE A 97 -5.31 27.23 -5.06
C PHE A 97 -3.94 26.80 -4.50
N THR A 98 -3.51 27.41 -3.39
CA THR A 98 -2.30 27.00 -2.69
C THR A 98 -2.47 27.12 -1.17
N SER A 99 -1.56 26.49 -0.44
CA SER A 99 -1.35 26.71 1.00
C SER A 99 -0.04 27.45 1.27
N GLU A 100 0.39 28.30 0.32
CA GLU A 100 1.74 28.83 0.25
C GLU A 100 1.74 30.35 0.01
N GLN A 101 2.62 31.09 0.70
CA GLN A 101 2.69 32.55 0.61
C GLN A 101 2.96 33.07 -0.80
N TRP A 102 3.70 32.30 -1.60
CA TRP A 102 4.04 32.66 -2.98
C TRP A 102 2.84 32.55 -3.95
N GLY A 103 1.75 31.88 -3.55
CA GLY A 103 0.62 31.53 -4.42
C GLY A 103 -0.05 32.72 -5.10
N GLN A 104 -0.11 33.89 -4.44
CA GLN A 104 -0.68 35.11 -5.02
C GLN A 104 0.03 35.50 -6.32
N GLY A 105 1.37 35.57 -6.30
CA GLY A 105 2.15 35.97 -7.46
C GLY A 105 2.13 34.93 -8.58
N TRP A 106 2.01 33.64 -8.25
CA TRP A 106 1.84 32.58 -9.25
C TRP A 106 0.47 32.68 -9.95
N ALA A 107 -0.60 32.92 -9.19
CA ALA A 107 -1.95 33.13 -9.74
C ALA A 107 -2.00 34.36 -10.67
N GLU A 108 -1.44 35.48 -10.23
CA GLU A 108 -1.35 36.73 -11.01
C GLU A 108 -0.60 36.51 -12.33
N ALA A 109 0.52 35.78 -12.31
CA ALA A 109 1.30 35.45 -13.50
C ALA A 109 0.52 34.63 -14.55
N MET A 110 -0.50 33.86 -14.11
CA MET A 110 -1.42 33.14 -15.02
C MET A 110 -2.65 33.95 -15.41
N GLY A 111 -2.89 35.11 -14.78
CA GLY A 111 -4.14 35.86 -14.90
C GLY A 111 -5.32 35.21 -14.16
N ALA A 112 -5.05 34.37 -13.16
CA ALA A 112 -6.04 33.68 -12.35
C ALA A 112 -6.26 34.39 -11.00
N ARG A 113 -7.42 34.19 -10.37
CA ARG A 113 -7.61 34.60 -8.96
C ARG A 113 -6.90 33.60 -8.05
N HIS A 114 -6.37 34.06 -6.93
CA HIS A 114 -5.78 33.19 -5.93
C HIS A 114 -6.77 32.88 -4.81
N VAL A 115 -6.82 31.62 -4.38
CA VAL A 115 -7.51 31.19 -3.16
C VAL A 115 -6.48 30.52 -2.25
N MET A 116 -6.17 31.18 -1.14
CA MET A 116 -5.33 30.63 -0.08
C MET A 116 -6.14 29.63 0.77
N VAL A 117 -5.60 28.43 0.98
CA VAL A 117 -6.23 27.39 1.79
C VAL A 117 -5.31 27.01 2.94
N ASP A 118 -5.74 27.28 4.17
CA ASP A 118 -5.09 26.85 5.42
C ASP A 118 -3.56 27.07 5.46
N LEU A 119 -3.12 28.31 5.22
CA LEU A 119 -1.70 28.68 5.22
C LEU A 119 -0.97 28.25 6.50
N ASP A 120 -1.63 28.43 7.65
CA ASP A 120 -1.07 28.12 8.97
C ASP A 120 -1.21 26.63 9.34
N ARG A 121 -1.76 25.79 8.44
CA ARG A 121 -1.97 24.34 8.61
C ARG A 121 -2.69 23.99 9.91
N THR A 122 -3.68 24.80 10.28
CA THR A 122 -4.43 24.65 11.53
C THR A 122 -5.29 23.39 11.54
N ARG A 123 -5.78 22.96 10.38
CA ARG A 123 -6.66 21.79 10.26
C ARG A 123 -5.88 20.50 10.08
N PHE A 124 -4.80 20.55 9.31
CA PHE A 124 -3.90 19.42 9.06
C PHE A 124 -2.46 19.85 9.31
N PRO A 125 -1.98 19.83 10.58
CA PRO A 125 -0.68 20.34 10.98
C PRO A 125 0.44 19.38 10.61
N ILE A 126 0.66 19.21 9.30
CA ILE A 126 1.66 18.31 8.76
C ILE A 126 2.18 18.82 7.41
N SER A 127 3.42 18.45 7.11
CA SER A 127 4.02 18.61 5.80
C SER A 127 4.61 17.30 5.29
N SER A 128 4.72 17.21 3.97
CA SER A 128 5.55 16.23 3.30
C SER A 128 6.96 16.14 3.90
N SER A 129 7.58 17.25 4.31
CA SER A 129 8.93 17.25 4.88
C SER A 129 8.99 16.59 6.26
N GLU A 130 8.00 16.84 7.12
CA GLU A 130 7.89 16.18 8.43
C GLU A 130 7.70 14.67 8.27
N ILE A 131 6.78 14.25 7.38
CA ILE A 131 6.56 12.83 7.09
C ILE A 131 7.86 12.14 6.64
N ARG A 132 8.65 12.78 5.79
CA ARG A 132 9.94 12.20 5.34
C ARG A 132 10.96 12.09 6.47
N SER A 133 11.00 13.05 7.38
CA SER A 133 11.92 13.03 8.52
C SER A 133 11.58 11.97 9.57
N ASN A 134 10.30 11.65 9.74
CA ASN A 134 9.84 10.60 10.64
C ASN A 134 8.57 9.92 10.13
N LEU A 135 8.76 8.95 9.22
CA LEU A 135 7.64 8.25 8.58
C LEU A 135 6.77 7.53 9.63
N ARG A 136 7.39 6.90 10.64
CA ARG A 136 6.67 6.13 11.67
C ARG A 136 5.69 7.00 12.45
N GLU A 137 6.14 8.16 12.91
CA GLU A 137 5.34 9.06 13.74
C GLU A 137 4.21 9.72 12.95
N HIS A 138 4.45 10.02 11.67
CA HIS A 138 3.50 10.75 10.84
C HIS A 138 2.75 9.87 9.83
N TYR A 139 2.86 8.56 9.96
CA TYR A 139 2.36 7.58 8.99
C TYR A 139 0.87 7.77 8.66
N THR A 140 0.05 8.01 9.69
CA THR A 140 -1.40 8.21 9.55
C THR A 140 -1.79 9.49 8.82
N TRP A 141 -0.85 10.39 8.54
CA TRP A 141 -1.12 11.58 7.71
C TRP A 141 -1.04 11.28 6.22
N LEU A 142 -0.43 10.18 5.80
CA LEU A 142 -0.41 9.77 4.41
C LEU A 142 -1.82 9.55 3.86
N VAL A 143 -1.99 9.75 2.55
CA VAL A 143 -3.19 9.28 1.86
C VAL A 143 -3.25 7.74 1.88
N PRO A 144 -4.44 7.11 1.84
CA PRO A 144 -4.59 5.67 2.00
C PRO A 144 -3.74 4.82 1.05
N ALA A 145 -3.66 5.16 -0.24
CA ALA A 145 -2.80 4.45 -1.19
C ALA A 145 -1.31 4.52 -0.85
N ALA A 146 -0.83 5.69 -0.40
CA ALA A 146 0.55 5.86 0.04
C ALA A 146 0.86 5.04 1.31
N ARG A 147 -0.11 4.89 2.23
CA ARG A 147 0.04 3.97 3.37
C ARG A 147 0.25 2.55 2.85
N ALA A 148 -0.68 2.04 2.04
CA ALA A 148 -0.59 0.68 1.52
C ALA A 148 0.75 0.39 0.84
N ALA A 149 1.24 1.31 0.01
CA ALA A 149 2.52 1.14 -0.68
C ALA A 149 3.74 1.18 0.27
N LEU A 150 3.72 2.04 1.28
CA LEU A 150 4.85 2.26 2.18
C LEU A 150 4.83 1.38 3.45
N ALA A 151 3.80 0.56 3.63
CA ALA A 151 3.73 -0.37 4.75
C ALA A 151 4.81 -1.46 4.66
N LYS A 152 5.34 -1.87 5.81
CA LYS A 152 6.17 -3.06 5.94
C LYS A 152 5.32 -4.32 6.06
N ARG A 153 5.74 -5.40 5.41
CA ARG A 153 5.00 -6.65 5.30
C ARG A 153 5.72 -7.75 6.06
N VAL A 154 5.03 -8.33 7.03
CA VAL A 154 5.49 -9.52 7.78
C VAL A 154 4.54 -10.67 7.47
N VAL A 155 5.05 -11.71 6.81
CA VAL A 155 4.26 -12.88 6.42
C VAL A 155 4.46 -14.02 7.40
N LEU A 156 3.36 -14.62 7.83
CA LEU A 156 3.36 -15.88 8.57
C LEU A 156 3.18 -17.04 7.58
N ALA A 157 4.22 -17.85 7.45
CA ALA A 157 4.26 -19.02 6.58
C ALA A 157 4.24 -20.32 7.39
N GLY A 158 3.81 -21.42 6.75
CA GLY A 158 3.81 -22.75 7.35
C GLY A 158 2.57 -23.57 6.98
N ALA A 159 2.65 -24.89 7.23
CA ALA A 159 1.59 -25.84 6.91
C ALA A 159 0.27 -25.56 7.66
N GLU A 160 -0.77 -26.35 7.38
CA GLU A 160 -2.01 -26.29 8.15
C GLU A 160 -1.76 -26.61 9.64
N SER A 161 -2.58 -26.02 10.52
CA SER A 161 -2.55 -26.26 11.98
C SER A 161 -1.25 -25.86 12.71
N THR A 162 -0.47 -24.93 12.17
CA THR A 162 0.78 -24.48 12.81
C THR A 162 0.67 -23.18 13.61
N GLY A 163 -0.55 -22.71 13.93
CA GLY A 163 -0.76 -21.52 14.78
C GLY A 163 -0.65 -20.17 14.08
N LYS A 164 -0.50 -20.13 12.75
CA LYS A 164 -0.34 -18.89 11.94
C LYS A 164 -1.45 -17.88 12.19
N SER A 165 -2.72 -18.25 12.01
CA SER A 165 -3.85 -17.33 12.16
C SER A 165 -3.94 -16.75 13.56
N THR A 166 -3.69 -17.56 14.59
CA THR A 166 -3.64 -17.08 15.98
C THR A 166 -2.50 -16.08 16.16
N LEU A 167 -1.31 -16.38 15.62
CA LEU A 167 -0.16 -15.49 15.72
C LEU A 167 -0.37 -14.19 14.94
N ALA A 168 -1.04 -14.22 13.78
CA ALA A 168 -1.37 -13.05 12.99
C ALA A 168 -2.25 -12.08 13.79
N VAL A 169 -3.30 -12.61 14.42
CA VAL A 169 -4.21 -11.85 15.27
C VAL A 169 -3.49 -11.30 16.50
N ASP A 170 -2.67 -12.11 17.16
CA ASP A 170 -1.92 -11.70 18.35
C ASP A 170 -0.94 -10.56 18.02
N LEU A 171 -0.22 -10.64 16.90
CA LEU A 171 0.70 -9.60 16.43
C LEU A 171 -0.03 -8.32 16.03
N ALA A 172 -1.13 -8.44 15.28
CA ALA A 172 -1.94 -7.27 14.90
C ALA A 172 -2.51 -6.56 16.13
N ASN A 173 -2.98 -7.32 17.13
CA ASN A 173 -3.40 -6.77 18.41
C ASN A 173 -2.24 -6.14 19.19
N HIS A 174 -1.05 -6.75 19.19
CA HIS A 174 0.10 -6.18 19.87
C HIS A 174 0.51 -4.83 19.27
N TYR A 175 0.64 -4.77 17.95
CA TYR A 175 1.08 -3.58 17.23
C TYR A 175 -0.02 -2.56 16.95
N GLN A 176 -1.28 -2.89 17.24
CA GLN A 176 -2.45 -2.08 16.88
C GLN A 176 -2.49 -1.79 15.37
N THR A 177 -2.34 -2.86 14.59
CA THR A 177 -2.38 -2.79 13.12
C THR A 177 -3.33 -3.82 12.53
N VAL A 178 -3.38 -3.87 11.19
CA VAL A 178 -4.19 -4.81 10.44
C VAL A 178 -3.47 -6.14 10.25
N TRP A 179 -4.26 -7.21 10.11
CA TRP A 179 -3.79 -8.47 9.56
C TRP A 179 -4.66 -8.90 8.38
N VAL A 180 -4.08 -9.64 7.45
CA VAL A 180 -4.74 -10.17 6.25
C VAL A 180 -5.04 -11.65 6.48
N PRO A 181 -6.32 -12.07 6.54
CA PRO A 181 -6.66 -13.48 6.71
C PRO A 181 -6.31 -14.33 5.49
N GLU A 182 -6.03 -15.61 5.73
CA GLU A 182 -5.75 -16.59 4.66
C GLU A 182 -6.97 -16.76 3.74
N TYR A 183 -6.94 -16.09 2.59
CA TYR A 183 -7.98 -16.23 1.56
C TYR A 183 -8.15 -17.67 1.06
N GLY A 184 -7.05 -18.45 1.00
CA GLY A 184 -7.08 -19.86 0.60
C GLY A 184 -8.01 -20.71 1.48
N ARG A 185 -8.10 -20.41 2.78
CA ARG A 185 -9.05 -21.05 3.69
C ARG A 185 -10.48 -20.68 3.36
N TRP A 186 -10.78 -19.39 3.19
CA TRP A 186 -12.13 -18.93 2.82
C TRP A 186 -12.60 -19.60 1.52
N TYR A 187 -11.72 -19.67 0.51
CA TYR A 187 -12.02 -20.31 -0.76
C TYR A 187 -12.26 -21.83 -0.61
N SER A 188 -11.42 -22.50 0.19
CA SER A 188 -11.54 -23.94 0.50
C SER A 188 -12.85 -24.27 1.21
N ASP A 189 -13.26 -23.45 2.17
CA ASP A 189 -14.53 -23.60 2.88
C ASP A 189 -15.72 -23.44 1.92
N GLY A 190 -15.66 -22.43 1.03
CA GLY A 190 -16.68 -22.16 0.02
C GLY A 190 -16.89 -23.31 -0.98
N ARG A 191 -15.83 -24.08 -1.27
CA ARG A 191 -15.90 -25.23 -2.20
C ARG A 191 -16.21 -26.57 -1.50
N ALA A 192 -16.33 -26.61 -0.18
CA ALA A 192 -16.54 -27.86 0.56
C ALA A 192 -17.82 -28.61 0.16
N GLY A 193 -18.82 -27.92 -0.41
CA GLY A 193 -20.04 -28.53 -0.93
C GLY A 193 -19.92 -29.21 -2.30
N LEU A 194 -18.80 -29.08 -3.01
CA LEU A 194 -18.63 -29.67 -4.35
C LEU A 194 -18.52 -31.19 -4.28
N LYS A 195 -19.15 -31.87 -5.25
CA LYS A 195 -19.02 -33.32 -5.44
C LYS A 195 -17.62 -33.71 -5.93
N ASP A 196 -17.04 -32.89 -6.81
CA ASP A 196 -15.66 -33.00 -7.26
C ASP A 196 -14.83 -31.89 -6.60
N ARG A 197 -13.81 -32.30 -5.84
CA ARG A 197 -12.93 -31.42 -5.08
C ARG A 197 -11.53 -31.34 -5.67
N THR A 198 -11.34 -31.80 -6.90
CA THR A 198 -10.06 -31.72 -7.59
C THR A 198 -9.63 -30.27 -7.73
N TRP A 199 -8.39 -29.97 -7.34
CA TRP A 199 -7.81 -28.64 -7.52
C TRP A 199 -7.38 -28.41 -8.96
N THR A 200 -7.49 -27.18 -9.43
CA THR A 200 -6.93 -26.75 -10.72
C THR A 200 -5.89 -25.65 -10.52
N ALA A 201 -4.94 -25.54 -11.45
CA ALA A 201 -3.86 -24.53 -11.38
C ALA A 201 -4.40 -23.09 -11.32
N ASP A 202 -5.47 -22.83 -12.06
CA ASP A 202 -6.16 -21.54 -12.17
C ASP A 202 -6.86 -21.13 -10.85
N GLU A 203 -7.27 -22.09 -10.01
CA GLU A 203 -7.78 -21.78 -8.67
C GLU A 203 -6.69 -21.19 -7.76
N PHE A 204 -5.48 -21.76 -7.78
CA PHE A 204 -4.37 -21.23 -6.98
C PHE A 204 -3.95 -19.83 -7.45
N VAL A 205 -3.93 -19.58 -8.76
CA VAL A 205 -3.67 -18.25 -9.32
C VAL A 205 -4.71 -17.24 -8.81
N ARG A 206 -6.01 -17.57 -8.89
CA ARG A 206 -7.07 -16.71 -8.34
C ARG A 206 -6.92 -16.49 -6.85
N ILE A 207 -6.55 -17.51 -6.08
CA ILE A 207 -6.34 -17.40 -4.64
C ILE A 207 -5.22 -16.40 -4.35
N ALA A 208 -4.07 -16.52 -5.02
CA ALA A 208 -2.93 -15.62 -4.83
C ALA A 208 -3.28 -14.17 -5.19
N ILE A 209 -3.90 -13.95 -6.37
CA ILE A 209 -4.32 -12.61 -6.80
C ILE A 209 -5.32 -11.98 -5.82
N THR A 210 -6.33 -12.75 -5.39
CA THR A 210 -7.36 -12.23 -4.48
C THR A 210 -6.79 -11.96 -3.09
N HIS A 211 -5.87 -12.81 -2.62
CA HIS A 211 -5.15 -12.59 -1.37
C HIS A 211 -4.39 -11.25 -1.41
N HIS A 212 -3.62 -11.01 -2.47
CA HIS A 212 -2.89 -9.77 -2.65
C HIS A 212 -3.80 -8.54 -2.76
N GLN A 213 -4.95 -8.65 -3.43
CA GLN A 213 -5.94 -7.57 -3.46
C GLN A 213 -6.50 -7.24 -2.06
N GLY A 214 -6.79 -8.28 -1.26
CA GLY A 214 -7.23 -8.11 0.13
C GLY A 214 -6.15 -7.49 1.03
N GLU A 215 -4.89 -7.89 0.81
CA GLU A 215 -3.73 -7.27 1.45
C GLU A 215 -3.64 -5.78 1.11
N ALA A 216 -3.67 -5.43 -0.18
CA ALA A 216 -3.57 -4.05 -0.63
C ALA A 216 -4.66 -3.17 -0.03
N ASP A 217 -5.91 -3.65 0.07
CA ASP A 217 -7.01 -2.91 0.69
C ASP A 217 -6.84 -2.73 2.20
N LEU A 218 -6.50 -3.78 2.93
CA LEU A 218 -6.28 -3.71 4.37
C LEU A 218 -5.06 -2.85 4.73
N ALA A 219 -3.99 -2.89 3.93
CA ALA A 219 -2.79 -2.09 4.13
C ALA A 219 -3.09 -0.57 4.13
N ARG A 220 -4.13 -0.12 3.42
CA ARG A 220 -4.61 1.29 3.44
C ARG A 220 -5.10 1.73 4.82
N ARG A 221 -5.49 0.77 5.66
CA ARG A 221 -5.96 0.96 7.03
C ARG A 221 -4.87 0.77 8.08
N SER A 222 -3.66 0.37 7.70
CA SER A 222 -2.55 0.28 8.64
C SER A 222 -2.29 1.64 9.30
N ALA A 223 -2.10 1.62 10.62
CA ALA A 223 -1.96 2.83 11.43
C ALA A 223 -0.49 3.18 11.71
N ASN A 224 0.40 2.20 11.60
CA ASN A 224 1.77 2.30 12.08
C ASN A 224 2.80 1.84 11.04
N GLY A 225 2.38 1.64 9.79
CA GLY A 225 3.25 1.19 8.71
C GLY A 225 3.68 -0.27 8.79
N LEU A 226 2.93 -1.11 9.49
CA LEU A 226 3.14 -2.56 9.53
C LEU A 226 1.87 -3.29 9.12
N VAL A 227 1.98 -4.35 8.32
CA VAL A 227 0.89 -5.27 7.95
C VAL A 227 1.33 -6.69 8.24
N ILE A 228 0.48 -7.46 8.92
CA ILE A 228 0.72 -8.88 9.21
C ILE A 228 -0.09 -9.72 8.23
N LEU A 229 0.53 -10.66 7.53
CA LEU A 229 -0.16 -11.48 6.52
C LEU A 229 -0.25 -12.93 7.00
N ASP A 230 -1.47 -13.47 7.11
CA ASP A 230 -1.67 -14.90 7.25
C ASP A 230 -1.68 -15.52 5.86
N THR A 231 -0.44 -15.89 5.50
CA THR A 231 0.06 -16.43 4.23
C THR A 231 0.15 -15.41 3.10
N ASP A 232 0.71 -15.83 1.97
CA ASP A 232 0.98 -15.02 0.78
C ASP A 232 0.98 -15.89 -0.51
N ALA A 233 1.43 -15.31 -1.63
CA ALA A 233 1.57 -16.01 -2.89
C ALA A 233 2.58 -17.18 -2.82
N LEU A 234 3.65 -17.06 -2.02
CA LEU A 234 4.64 -18.13 -1.84
C LEU A 234 4.04 -19.34 -1.14
N VAL A 235 3.27 -19.13 -0.07
CA VAL A 235 2.55 -20.23 0.60
C VAL A 235 1.52 -20.85 -0.35
N THR A 236 0.84 -20.04 -1.17
CA THR A 236 -0.07 -20.54 -2.21
C THR A 236 0.66 -21.41 -3.24
N LYS A 237 1.88 -21.03 -3.64
CA LYS A 237 2.76 -21.84 -4.51
C LYS A 237 3.15 -23.17 -3.88
N VAL A 238 3.39 -23.22 -2.57
CA VAL A 238 3.63 -24.49 -1.83
C VAL A 238 2.40 -25.41 -1.94
N TRP A 239 1.20 -24.87 -1.71
CA TRP A 239 -0.04 -25.63 -1.87
C TRP A 239 -0.26 -26.12 -3.32
N HIS A 240 0.00 -25.26 -4.32
CA HIS A 240 -0.08 -25.63 -5.72
C HIS A 240 0.81 -26.85 -6.04
N ARG A 241 2.09 -26.80 -5.64
CA ARG A 241 3.04 -27.91 -5.86
C ARG A 241 2.57 -29.19 -5.20
N ARG A 242 2.06 -29.11 -3.97
CA ARG A 242 1.54 -30.27 -3.23
C ARG A 242 0.38 -30.95 -3.97
N TYR A 243 -0.54 -30.20 -4.56
CA TYR A 243 -1.70 -30.78 -5.22
C TYR A 243 -1.48 -31.15 -6.70
N LEU A 244 -0.63 -30.42 -7.42
CA LEU A 244 -0.52 -30.52 -8.89
C LEU A 244 0.88 -30.89 -9.40
N ASP A 245 1.86 -31.01 -8.51
CA ASP A 245 3.24 -31.45 -8.78
C ASP A 245 3.87 -30.79 -10.03
N SER A 246 3.57 -29.51 -10.24
CA SER A 246 4.00 -28.74 -11.41
C SER A 246 4.22 -27.27 -11.05
N PRO A 247 5.10 -26.55 -11.77
CA PRO A 247 5.24 -25.11 -11.66
C PRO A 247 4.09 -24.38 -12.36
N ASN A 248 3.85 -23.13 -11.95
CA ASN A 248 2.91 -22.23 -12.62
C ASN A 248 3.58 -20.86 -12.78
N PRO A 249 3.88 -20.40 -14.01
CA PRO A 249 4.60 -19.15 -14.25
C PRO A 249 3.94 -17.91 -13.64
N ILE A 250 2.61 -17.88 -13.56
CA ILE A 250 1.89 -16.73 -12.97
C ILE A 250 2.11 -16.68 -11.46
N LEU A 251 2.12 -17.84 -10.78
CA LEU A 251 2.45 -17.89 -9.35
C LEU A 251 3.92 -17.54 -9.10
N GLU A 252 4.82 -17.81 -10.04
CA GLU A 252 6.23 -17.41 -9.92
C GLU A 252 6.37 -15.89 -10.03
N GLU A 253 5.73 -15.29 -11.03
CA GLU A 253 5.70 -13.83 -11.20
C GLU A 253 5.12 -13.12 -9.98
N LEU A 254 4.00 -13.60 -9.43
CA LEU A 254 3.39 -13.02 -8.22
C LEU A 254 4.31 -13.10 -6.99
N VAL A 255 5.10 -14.17 -6.85
CA VAL A 255 6.06 -14.28 -5.74
C VAL A 255 7.21 -13.29 -5.90
N ASP A 256 7.74 -13.15 -7.12
CA ASP A 256 8.86 -12.26 -7.40
C ASP A 256 8.47 -10.78 -7.33
N GLU A 257 7.22 -10.45 -7.70
CA GLU A 257 6.69 -9.08 -7.66
C GLU A 257 6.39 -8.61 -6.23
N PHE A 258 5.87 -9.49 -5.36
CA PHE A 258 5.33 -9.12 -4.05
C PHE A 258 6.10 -9.74 -2.87
N LEU A 259 7.44 -9.56 -2.87
CA LEU A 259 8.27 -10.01 -1.75
C LEU A 259 7.98 -9.20 -0.47
N PRO A 260 7.79 -9.87 0.69
CA PRO A 260 7.63 -9.18 1.97
C PRO A 260 8.98 -8.76 2.56
N ASP A 261 8.93 -7.98 3.65
CA ASP A 261 10.14 -7.56 4.37
C ASP A 261 10.68 -8.66 5.29
N LEU A 262 9.81 -9.55 5.78
CA LEU A 262 10.17 -10.61 6.72
C LEU A 262 9.18 -11.78 6.65
N TYR A 263 9.70 -13.01 6.72
CA TYR A 263 8.90 -14.20 6.97
C TYR A 263 9.10 -14.75 8.38
N PHE A 264 8.01 -15.19 9.00
CA PHE A 264 8.05 -16.14 10.11
C PHE A 264 7.52 -17.49 9.66
N VAL A 265 8.34 -18.54 9.74
CA VAL A 265 7.96 -19.89 9.33
C VAL A 265 7.58 -20.70 10.55
N CYS A 266 6.28 -20.92 10.74
CA CYS A 266 5.70 -21.64 11.87
C CYS A 266 5.87 -23.16 11.71
N ALA A 267 6.76 -23.76 12.51
CA ALA A 267 7.06 -25.18 12.46
C ALA A 267 5.83 -26.06 12.79
N PRO A 268 5.74 -27.29 12.25
CA PRO A 268 4.65 -28.22 12.51
C PRO A 268 4.81 -29.00 13.83
N ASP A 269 5.25 -28.33 14.90
CA ASP A 269 5.49 -28.94 16.22
C ASP A 269 4.27 -28.94 17.16
N PHE A 270 3.12 -28.41 16.72
CA PHE A 270 1.82 -28.59 17.36
C PHE A 270 1.18 -29.95 17.01
N GLU A 271 0.38 -30.48 17.95
CA GLU A 271 -0.55 -31.57 17.65
C GLU A 271 -1.51 -31.14 16.53
N TRP A 272 -1.76 -32.05 15.58
CA TRP A 272 -2.68 -31.79 14.50
C TRP A 272 -4.13 -31.85 15.01
N VAL A 273 -4.93 -30.83 14.70
CA VAL A 273 -6.35 -30.75 15.09
C VAL A 273 -7.21 -30.73 13.83
N HIS A 274 -8.16 -31.65 13.69
CA HIS A 274 -9.11 -31.69 12.58
C HIS A 274 -10.24 -30.67 12.82
N ASP A 275 -10.38 -29.64 11.97
CA ASP A 275 -11.45 -28.63 12.09
C ASP A 275 -12.49 -28.68 10.95
N GLY A 276 -12.39 -29.67 10.05
CA GLY A 276 -13.34 -29.91 8.96
C GLY A 276 -12.80 -29.60 7.58
N THR A 277 -11.75 -28.78 7.47
CA THR A 277 -11.17 -28.35 6.18
C THR A 277 -9.70 -28.74 6.01
N ARG A 278 -9.09 -29.31 7.05
CA ARG A 278 -7.71 -29.81 7.06
C ARG A 278 -7.64 -31.23 6.51
N GLU A 279 -6.80 -31.44 5.50
CA GLU A 279 -6.76 -32.70 4.73
C GLU A 279 -5.37 -33.37 4.76
N SER A 280 -4.39 -32.79 5.44
CA SER A 280 -2.97 -32.95 5.09
C SER A 280 -1.99 -33.31 6.22
N PRO A 281 -2.36 -34.08 7.26
CA PRO A 281 -1.51 -34.29 8.43
C PRO A 281 -0.13 -34.89 8.10
N ASN A 282 -0.07 -35.80 7.12
CA ASN A 282 1.15 -36.52 6.74
C ASN A 282 2.13 -35.72 5.86
N TYR A 283 1.72 -34.53 5.43
CA TYR A 283 2.49 -33.69 4.50
C TYR A 283 3.02 -32.42 5.15
N ARG A 284 2.77 -32.22 6.44
CA ARG A 284 3.17 -31.01 7.16
C ARG A 284 4.68 -30.83 7.13
N ASP A 285 5.44 -31.91 7.36
CA ASP A 285 6.90 -31.87 7.37
C ASP A 285 7.48 -31.61 5.99
N SER A 286 6.95 -32.26 4.93
CA SER A 286 7.41 -32.01 3.56
C SER A 286 7.08 -30.60 3.11
N MET A 287 5.87 -30.10 3.39
CA MET A 287 5.49 -28.73 3.08
C MET A 287 6.31 -27.71 3.86
N HIS A 288 6.67 -28.01 5.12
CA HIS A 288 7.54 -27.15 5.92
C HIS A 288 8.93 -27.03 5.28
N ILE A 289 9.53 -28.15 4.88
CA ILE A 289 10.81 -28.17 4.16
C ILE A 289 10.71 -27.39 2.85
N ASP A 290 9.66 -27.62 2.05
CA ASP A 290 9.44 -26.92 0.79
C ASP A 290 9.28 -25.41 0.99
N THR A 291 8.56 -25.00 2.05
CA THR A 291 8.37 -23.59 2.42
C THR A 291 9.70 -22.94 2.77
N LEU A 292 10.52 -23.59 3.62
CA LEU A 292 11.85 -23.09 3.99
C LEU A 292 12.76 -22.95 2.77
N GLN A 293 12.78 -23.93 1.87
CA GLN A 293 13.58 -23.88 0.65
C GLN A 293 13.14 -22.77 -0.28
N LEU A 294 11.84 -22.60 -0.48
CA LEU A 294 11.29 -21.55 -1.34
C LEU A 294 11.55 -20.15 -0.78
N ILE A 295 11.34 -19.93 0.51
CA ILE A 295 11.64 -18.65 1.15
C ILE A 295 13.13 -18.35 1.08
N ALA A 296 14.00 -19.32 1.38
CA ALA A 296 15.45 -19.13 1.27
C ALA A 296 15.90 -18.73 -0.14
N ALA A 297 15.23 -19.24 -1.18
CA ALA A 297 15.53 -18.90 -2.57
C ALA A 297 15.14 -17.45 -2.94
N THR A 298 14.23 -16.81 -2.21
CA THR A 298 13.87 -15.39 -2.43
C THR A 298 14.91 -14.41 -1.91
N GLY A 299 15.76 -14.84 -0.97
CA GLY A 299 16.69 -13.96 -0.26
C GLY A 299 16.03 -13.07 0.81
N VAL A 300 14.71 -13.15 1.00
CA VAL A 300 14.01 -12.43 2.07
C VAL A 300 14.43 -13.00 3.44
N PRO A 301 14.72 -12.15 4.45
CA PRO A 301 15.00 -12.62 5.80
C PRO A 301 13.85 -13.46 6.35
N PHE A 302 14.17 -14.56 7.04
CA PHE A 302 13.16 -15.39 7.67
C PHE A 302 13.65 -15.99 8.99
N ILE A 303 12.70 -16.19 9.90
CA ILE A 303 12.92 -16.87 11.19
C ILE A 303 11.96 -18.05 11.30
N GLU A 304 12.49 -19.22 11.61
CA GLU A 304 11.68 -20.39 11.94
C GLU A 304 11.23 -20.31 13.41
N LEU A 305 9.92 -20.38 13.63
CA LEU A 305 9.30 -20.30 14.96
C LEU A 305 8.90 -21.69 15.46
N THR A 306 9.34 -22.02 16.67
CA THR A 306 9.09 -23.32 17.33
C THR A 306 8.56 -23.16 18.76
N GLY A 307 7.83 -24.15 19.24
CA GLY A 307 7.22 -24.20 20.56
C GLY A 307 5.82 -23.59 20.59
N ASP A 308 5.35 -23.29 21.80
CA ASP A 308 3.98 -22.81 22.00
C ASP A 308 3.72 -21.40 21.46
N GLN A 309 2.43 -21.06 21.35
CA GLN A 309 1.97 -19.77 20.83
C GLN A 309 2.56 -18.57 21.59
N SER A 310 2.75 -18.67 22.90
CA SER A 310 3.28 -17.56 23.71
C SER A 310 4.76 -17.33 23.44
N LYS A 311 5.54 -18.41 23.30
CA LYS A 311 6.96 -18.34 22.93
C LYS A 311 7.11 -17.71 21.54
N ARG A 312 6.35 -18.19 20.56
CA ARG A 312 6.38 -17.69 19.18
C ARG A 312 6.03 -16.20 19.09
N LEU A 313 5.00 -15.76 19.83
CA LEU A 313 4.62 -14.35 19.88
C LEU A 313 5.75 -13.49 20.44
N LYS A 314 6.37 -13.88 21.55
CA LYS A 314 7.49 -13.13 22.16
C LYS A 314 8.68 -13.01 21.22
N GLU A 315 9.02 -14.11 20.55
CA GLU A 315 10.13 -14.16 19.60
C GLU A 315 9.83 -13.30 18.36
N ALA A 316 8.62 -13.41 17.79
CA ALA A 316 8.21 -12.61 16.65
C ALA A 316 8.20 -11.10 16.98
N ILE A 317 7.72 -10.72 18.17
CA ILE A 317 7.76 -9.33 18.62
C ILE A 317 9.20 -8.83 18.69
N ALA A 318 10.09 -9.56 19.35
CA ALA A 318 11.49 -9.17 19.49
C ALA A 318 12.18 -8.95 18.13
N VAL A 319 11.94 -9.84 17.17
CA VAL A 319 12.50 -9.73 15.82
C VAL A 319 11.91 -8.55 15.05
N ILE A 320 10.59 -8.34 15.08
CA ILE A 320 9.94 -7.21 14.40
C ILE A 320 10.46 -5.88 14.98
N ASP A 321 10.56 -5.78 16.31
CA ASP A 321 11.07 -4.59 17.00
C ASP A 321 12.55 -4.30 16.72
N GLU A 322 13.33 -5.29 16.27
CA GLU A 322 14.76 -5.10 15.91
C GLU A 322 14.94 -4.82 14.41
N THR A 323 14.13 -5.45 13.55
CA THR A 323 14.42 -5.56 12.11
C THR A 323 13.43 -4.83 11.21
N VAL A 324 12.20 -4.59 11.69
CA VAL A 324 11.15 -3.98 10.88
C VAL A 324 10.96 -2.54 11.33
N HIS A 325 11.76 -1.67 10.73
CA HIS A 325 11.68 -0.23 10.92
C HIS A 325 11.33 0.47 9.62
N SER A 326 10.46 1.47 9.69
CA SER A 326 10.25 2.39 8.58
C SER A 326 11.46 3.32 8.49
N GLU A 327 12.29 3.14 7.46
CA GLU A 327 13.38 4.06 7.19
C GLU A 327 12.84 5.45 6.81
N PRO A 328 13.58 6.54 7.08
CA PRO A 328 13.21 7.86 6.60
C PRO A 328 13.12 7.87 5.06
N LEU A 329 12.11 8.55 4.52
CA LEU A 329 11.92 8.72 3.08
C LEU A 329 12.81 9.87 2.59
N ILE A 330 14.13 9.68 2.59
CA ILE A 330 15.07 10.73 2.16
C ILE A 330 14.95 10.97 0.66
#